data_AF-A0A0L8G337-F1
#
_entry.id   AF-A0A0L8G337-F1
#
_cell.length_a   1.000
_cell.length_b   1.000
_cell.length_c   1.000
_cell.angle_alpha   90.00
_cell.angle_beta   90.00
_cell.angle_gamma   90.00
#
_symmetry.space_group_name_H-M   'P 1'
#
loop_
_entity.id
_entity.type
_entity.pdbx_description
1 polymer ?
#
loop_
_entity_poly.entity_id
_entity_poly.type
_entity_poly.pdbx_seq_one_letter_code
_entity_poly.pdbx_strand_id
1 'polypeptide(L)' 'MSDRFPGKCPPNHCCVVDSFTSNGVYCKPIPQAGNGCSTQPSPFTCPCVAGTKCEPNIKTDVFISIYGKCQ' A
#
# COMPACT_ATOMS: atom_id res chain seq x y z
N MET A 1 20.87 0.28 12.98
CA MET A 1 19.50 -0.25 13.05
C MET A 1 19.25 -1.03 11.78
N SER A 2 18.98 -2.34 11.86
CA SER A 2 18.64 -3.15 10.69
C SER A 2 17.12 -3.32 10.64
N ASP A 3 16.46 -2.52 9.80
CA ASP A 3 15.02 -2.54 9.51
C ASP A 3 14.53 -3.80 8.78
N ARG A 4 15.25 -4.92 8.91
CA ARG A 4 14.83 -6.23 8.39
C ARG A 4 13.98 -6.93 9.44
N PHE A 5 12.69 -6.63 9.45
CA PHE A 5 11.74 -7.32 10.32
C PHE A 5 11.46 -8.73 9.77
N PRO A 6 11.70 -9.80 10.54
CA PRO A 6 11.32 -11.16 10.16
C PRO A 6 9.79 -11.30 10.22
N GLY A 7 9.11 -10.91 9.15
CA GLY A 7 7.74 -11.35 8.84
C GLY A 7 6.59 -10.81 9.71
N LYS A 8 6.83 -9.92 10.68
CA LYS A 8 5.75 -9.25 11.44
C LYS A 8 6.02 -7.76 11.60
N CYS A 9 5.22 -6.97 10.88
CA CYS A 9 5.15 -5.54 11.11
C CYS A 9 4.30 -5.21 12.35
N PRO A 10 4.57 -4.07 13.01
CA PRO A 10 3.73 -3.58 14.10
C PRO A 10 2.28 -3.35 13.63
N PRO A 11 1.31 -3.24 14.56
CA PRO A 11 -0.06 -2.91 14.20
C PRO A 11 -0.11 -1.64 13.34
N ASN A 12 -1.08 -1.60 12.42
CA ASN A 12 -1.23 -0.54 11.41
C ASN A 12 -0.07 -0.42 10.40
N HIS A 13 0.78 -1.44 10.27
CA HIS A 13 1.81 -1.50 9.23
C HIS A 13 1.68 -2.79 8.43
N CYS A 14 2.06 -2.74 7.16
CA CYS A 14 2.16 -3.92 6.31
C CYS A 14 3.61 -4.13 5.84
N CYS A 15 3.92 -5.39 5.54
CA CYS A 15 5.18 -5.79 4.93
C CYS A 15 5.14 -5.42 3.44
N VAL A 16 6.06 -4.56 3.00
CA VAL A 16 6.29 -4.27 1.59
C VAL A 16 7.71 -4.63 1.19
N VAL A 17 7.87 -5.08 -0.05
CA VAL A 17 9.17 -5.33 -0.65
C VAL A 17 9.81 -3.99 -1.00
N ASP A 18 11.13 -3.91 -0.85
CA ASP A 18 11.91 -2.79 -1.36
C ASP A 18 12.05 -2.86 -2.87
N SER A 19 11.53 -1.85 -3.57
CA SER A 19 11.55 -1.79 -5.03
C SER A 19 12.96 -1.60 -5.60
N PHE A 20 13.91 -1.11 -4.81
CA PHE A 20 15.27 -0.81 -5.26
C PHE A 20 16.20 -2.01 -5.14
N THR A 21 16.10 -2.76 -4.06
CA THR A 21 16.99 -3.88 -3.73
C THR A 21 16.33 -5.25 -3.94
N SER A 22 15.00 -5.32 -4.08
CA SER A 22 14.18 -6.54 -4.27
C SER A 22 14.43 -7.67 -3.27
N ASN A 23 15.24 -7.44 -2.24
CA ASN A 23 15.74 -8.43 -1.29
C ASN A 23 15.46 -8.03 0.16
N GLY A 24 14.89 -6.85 0.40
CA GLY A 24 14.48 -6.37 1.72
C GLY A 24 12.97 -6.25 1.81
N VAL A 25 12.39 -6.76 2.89
CA VAL A 25 11.02 -6.42 3.29
C VAL A 25 11.10 -5.39 4.41
N TYR A 26 10.34 -4.32 4.31
CA TYR A 26 10.24 -3.29 5.33
C TYR A 26 8.78 -3.01 5.68
N CYS A 27 8.57 -2.37 6.83
CA CYS A 27 7.25 -2.06 7.32
C CYS A 27 6.84 -0.66 6.86
N LYS A 28 5.72 -0.58 6.13
CA LYS A 28 5.12 0.67 5.70
C LYS A 28 3.78 0.86 6.39
N PRO A 29 3.40 2.09 6.79
CA PRO A 29 2.10 2.34 7.40
C PRO A 29 0.96 1.99 6.44
N ILE A 30 -0.07 1.35 6.98
CA ILE A 30 -1.31 1.03 6.26
C ILE A 30 -2.09 2.33 6.04
N PRO A 31 -2.42 2.69 4.79
CA PRO A 31 -3.19 3.89 4.50
C PRO A 31 -4.59 3.80 5.12
N GLN A 32 -4.93 4.81 5.91
CA GLN A 32 -6.23 4.99 6.55
C GLN A 32 -7.24 5.60 5.55
N ALA A 33 -8.51 5.66 5.94
CA ALA A 33 -9.53 6.35 5.16
C ALA A 33 -9.10 7.79 4.83
N GLY A 34 -9.25 8.18 3.56
CA GLY A 34 -8.83 9.48 3.03
C GLY A 34 -7.36 9.55 2.58
N ASN A 35 -6.50 8.60 2.98
CA ASN A 35 -5.11 8.57 2.54
C ASN A 35 -4.97 8.02 1.12
N GLY A 36 -3.89 8.42 0.45
CA GLY A 36 -3.55 7.94 -0.88
C GLY A 36 -3.27 6.44 -0.91
N CYS A 37 -3.77 5.76 -1.93
CA CYS A 37 -3.57 4.34 -2.19
C CYS A 37 -3.31 4.08 -3.67
N SER A 38 -2.86 2.87 -3.99
CA SER A 38 -2.80 2.39 -5.36
C SER A 38 -3.93 1.40 -5.63
N THR A 39 -4.64 1.57 -6.73
CA THR A 39 -5.70 0.65 -7.19
C THR A 39 -5.12 -0.62 -7.78
N GLN A 40 -3.82 -0.64 -8.11
CA GLN A 40 -3.13 -1.81 -8.60
C GLN A 40 -2.46 -2.55 -7.43
N PRO A 41 -2.71 -3.86 -7.25
CA PRO A 41 -2.02 -4.65 -6.25
C PRO A 41 -0.54 -4.71 -6.60
N SER A 42 0.32 -4.31 -5.66
CA SER A 42 1.77 -4.41 -5.83
C SER A 42 2.43 -4.83 -4.51
N PRO A 43 3.52 -5.61 -4.56
CA PRO A 43 4.25 -6.02 -3.35
C PRO A 43 4.97 -4.85 -2.67
N PHE A 44 5.01 -3.68 -3.31
CA PHE A 44 5.73 -2.47 -2.85
C PHE A 44 4.80 -1.49 -2.10
N THR A 45 3.49 -1.75 -2.07
CA THR A 45 2.49 -0.87 -1.47
C THR A 45 1.57 -1.60 -0.52
N CYS A 46 1.21 -0.96 0.60
CA CYS A 46 0.21 -1.49 1.50
C CYS A 46 -1.20 -1.37 0.96
N PRO A 47 -2.06 -2.37 1.19
CA PRO A 47 -3.50 -2.22 0.99
C PRO A 47 -4.09 -1.21 1.99
N CYS A 48 -5.27 -0.70 1.68
CA CYS A 48 -6.04 0.13 2.60
C CYS A 48 -6.38 -0.61 3.90
N VAL A 49 -6.64 0.15 4.97
CA VAL A 49 -7.08 -0.40 6.26
C VAL A 49 -8.32 -1.28 6.10
N ALA A 50 -8.42 -2.33 6.92
CA ALA A 50 -9.51 -3.28 6.87
C ALA A 50 -10.88 -2.57 6.89
N GLY A 51 -11.75 -2.92 5.94
CA GLY A 51 -13.06 -2.30 5.77
C GLY A 51 -13.11 -1.15 4.74
N THR A 52 -11.97 -0.69 4.24
CA THR A 52 -11.89 0.34 3.18
C THR A 52 -11.32 -0.22 1.88
N LYS A 53 -11.71 0.36 0.75
CA LYS A 53 -11.22 0.02 -0.58
C LYS A 53 -10.52 1.21 -1.21
N CYS A 54 -9.59 0.94 -2.11
CA CYS A 54 -8.94 1.99 -2.87
C CYS A 54 -9.85 2.48 -4.00
N GLU A 55 -10.45 3.65 -3.85
CA GLU A 55 -11.25 4.32 -4.88
C GLU A 55 -10.33 5.16 -5.76
N PRO A 56 -10.26 4.91 -7.09
CA PRO A 56 -9.43 5.70 -8.01
C PRO A 56 -9.86 7.17 -8.01
N ASN A 57 -8.89 8.10 -8.02
CA ASN A 57 -9.21 9.53 -8.07
C ASN A 57 -9.87 9.94 -9.40
N ILE A 58 -9.59 9.21 -10.47
CA ILE A 58 -10.15 9.43 -11.81
C ILE A 58 -10.64 8.08 -12.33
N LYS A 59 -11.94 8.04 -12.67
CA LYS A 59 -12.59 6.89 -13.29
C LYS A 59 -13.44 7.38 -14.45
N THR A 60 -12.97 7.13 -15.66
CA THR A 60 -13.71 7.37 -16.91
C THR A 60 -13.88 6.05 -17.66
N ASP A 61 -14.73 6.02 -18.68
CA ASP A 61 -14.96 4.83 -19.51
C ASP A 61 -13.69 4.30 -20.21
N VAL A 62 -12.67 5.16 -20.38
CA VAL A 62 -11.45 4.86 -21.14
C VAL A 62 -10.22 4.72 -20.22
N PHE A 63 -10.26 5.31 -19.02
CA PHE A 63 -9.11 5.37 -18.13
C PHE A 63 -9.50 5.26 -16.66
N ILE A 64 -8.79 4.40 -15.94
CA ILE A 64 -8.88 4.26 -14.49
C ILE A 64 -7.52 4.60 -13.89
N SER A 65 -7.50 5.58 -12.99
CA SER A 65 -6.27 5.98 -12.31
C SER A 65 -5.71 4.85 -11.45
N ILE A 66 -4.39 4.65 -11.55
CA ILE A 66 -3.63 3.73 -10.69
C ILE A 66 -3.54 4.28 -9.25
N TYR A 67 -3.77 5.58 -9.07
CA TYR A 67 -3.75 6.26 -7.78
C TYR A 67 -5.16 6.65 -7.33
N GLY A 68 -5.47 6.36 -6.08
CA GLY A 68 -6.76 6.56 -5.44
C GLY A 68 -6.66 7.07 -4.01
N LYS A 69 -7.79 7.00 -3.30
CA LYS A 69 -7.88 7.19 -1.85
C LYS A 69 -8.63 6.03 -1.21
N CYS A 70 -8.25 5.66 0.01
CA CYS A 70 -8.98 4.65 0.76
C CYS A 70 -10.34 5.21 1.21
N GLN A 71 -11.43 4.52 0.88
CA GLN A 71 -12.81 4.87 1.28
C GLN A 71 -13.60 3.63 1.69
#